data_AF-A0A2G6C548-F1
#
_entry.id   AF-A0A2G6C548-F1
#
_cell.length_a   1.000
_cell.length_b   1.000
_cell.length_c   1.000
_cell.angle_alpha   90.00
_cell.angle_beta   90.00
_cell.angle_gamma   90.00
#
_symmetry.space_group_name_H-M   'P 1'
#
loop_
_entity.id
_entity.type
_entity.pdbx_description
1 polymer ?
#
loop_
_entity_poly.entity_id
_entity_poly.type
_entity_poly.pdbx_seq_one_letter_code
_entity_poly.pdbx_strand_id
1 'polypeptide(L)'
;RNPIWRGGGIVFGPLGNENYSKKLSKNAKRVAIKQALTLANKAKKITVDDVKTTGKTAEIAKYLAGKKLTDKRVLLVVDDKTPELIRATGNIQKLQLIRTPYLNVFHILNADAIIMSKSSLKTVDNWLNNKEEA
;
A
#
# COMPACT_ATOMS: atom_id res chain seq x y z
N ARG A 1 -12.19 -23.10 37.72
CA ARG A 1 -11.47 -22.78 38.98
C ARG A 1 -11.86 -21.37 39.41
N ASN A 2 -12.20 -21.16 40.69
CA ASN A 2 -12.74 -19.88 41.17
C ASN A 2 -11.72 -18.72 40.94
N PRO A 3 -12.14 -17.61 40.31
CA PRO A 3 -11.29 -16.45 39.96
C PRO A 3 -10.62 -15.73 41.14
N ILE A 4 -11.13 -15.88 42.36
CA ILE A 4 -10.63 -15.17 43.54
C ILE A 4 -9.23 -15.65 43.96
N TRP A 5 -8.87 -16.89 43.62
CA TRP A 5 -7.59 -17.49 44.00
C TRP A 5 -6.48 -17.18 43.00
N ARG A 6 -5.23 -17.13 43.48
CA ARG A 6 -4.05 -17.04 42.61
C ARG A 6 -4.03 -18.25 41.66
N GLY A 7 -3.97 -18.00 40.35
CA GLY A 7 -4.09 -19.05 39.32
C GLY A 7 -5.53 -19.53 39.03
N GLY A 8 -6.55 -18.80 39.53
CA GLY A 8 -7.95 -18.97 39.16
C GLY A 8 -8.26 -18.51 37.72
N GLY A 9 -9.49 -18.73 37.27
CA GLY A 9 -9.94 -18.26 35.95
C GLY A 9 -10.16 -16.75 35.90
N ILE A 10 -10.26 -16.17 34.70
CA ILE A 10 -10.56 -14.74 34.50
C ILE A 10 -12.05 -14.63 34.10
N VAL A 11 -12.88 -13.99 34.93
CA VAL A 11 -14.37 -13.98 34.77
C VAL A 11 -14.83 -13.25 33.51
N PHE A 12 -14.20 -12.13 33.19
CA PHE A 12 -14.51 -11.32 32.01
C PHE A 12 -13.27 -11.16 31.12
N GLY A 13 -12.57 -12.26 30.89
CA GLY A 13 -11.45 -12.30 29.95
C GLY A 13 -11.93 -12.19 28.50
N PRO A 14 -11.05 -11.79 27.57
CA PRO A 14 -11.38 -11.77 26.14
C PRO A 14 -11.73 -13.19 25.69
N LEU A 15 -12.83 -13.31 24.93
CA LEU A 15 -13.36 -14.60 24.48
C LEU A 15 -12.75 -15.00 23.12
N GLY A 16 -12.13 -14.06 22.42
CA GLY A 16 -11.48 -14.29 21.12
C GLY A 16 -12.47 -14.43 19.96
N ASN A 17 -13.77 -14.30 20.22
CA ASN A 17 -14.86 -14.36 19.23
C ASN A 17 -15.33 -12.97 18.78
N GLU A 18 -14.63 -11.91 19.19
CA GLU A 18 -15.00 -10.53 18.87
C GLU A 18 -14.68 -10.20 17.40
N ASN A 19 -15.68 -9.75 16.64
CA ASN A 19 -15.50 -9.28 15.27
C ASN A 19 -15.32 -7.76 15.23
N TYR A 20 -14.08 -7.31 14.96
CA TYR A 20 -13.74 -5.88 14.84
C TYR A 20 -13.99 -5.29 13.45
N SER A 21 -14.56 -6.07 12.52
CA SER A 21 -14.82 -5.59 11.16
C SER A 21 -15.88 -4.50 11.16
N LYS A 22 -15.56 -3.35 10.56
CA LYS A 22 -16.50 -2.24 10.37
C LYS A 22 -16.83 -2.07 8.89
N LYS A 23 -18.12 -1.94 8.59
CA LYS A 23 -18.60 -1.67 7.23
C LYS A 23 -18.35 -0.20 6.88
N LEU A 24 -17.66 0.04 5.77
CA LEU A 24 -17.44 1.38 5.20
C LEU A 24 -18.08 1.45 3.81
N SER A 25 -18.71 2.58 3.50
CA SER A 25 -19.28 2.81 2.17
C SER A 25 -18.18 2.92 1.11
N LYS A 26 -18.49 2.52 -0.13
CA LYS A 26 -17.55 2.61 -1.25
C LYS A 26 -17.10 4.07 -1.49
N ASN A 27 -18.05 5.01 -1.36
CA ASN A 27 -17.77 6.44 -1.53
C ASN A 27 -16.81 6.97 -0.46
N ALA A 28 -17.00 6.60 0.81
CA ALA A 28 -16.08 7.00 1.88
C ALA A 28 -14.66 6.49 1.62
N LYS A 29 -14.49 5.25 1.13
CA LYS A 29 -13.18 4.71 0.76
C LYS A 29 -12.53 5.49 -0.38
N ARG A 30 -13.29 5.82 -1.43
CA ARG A 30 -12.79 6.63 -2.56
C ARG A 30 -12.34 8.02 -2.11
N VAL A 31 -13.15 8.69 -1.30
CA VAL A 31 -12.81 10.02 -0.75
C VAL A 31 -11.54 9.96 0.10
N ALA A 32 -11.41 8.95 0.96
CA ALA A 32 -10.22 8.78 1.78
C ALA A 32 -8.95 8.55 0.95
N ILE A 33 -9.03 7.81 -0.16
CA ILE A 33 -7.91 7.62 -1.09
C ILE A 33 -7.57 8.94 -1.79
N LYS A 34 -8.56 9.71 -2.27
CA LYS A 34 -8.33 11.04 -2.86
C LYS A 34 -7.60 11.98 -1.89
N GLN A 35 -8.05 12.01 -0.64
CA GLN A 35 -7.42 12.81 0.41
C GLN A 35 -5.99 12.36 0.70
N ALA A 36 -5.75 11.05 0.84
CA ALA A 36 -4.43 10.50 1.10
C ALA A 36 -3.44 10.82 -0.04
N LEU A 37 -3.87 10.68 -1.31
CA LEU A 37 -3.06 11.05 -2.46
C LEU A 37 -2.80 12.56 -2.53
N THR A 38 -3.78 13.39 -2.19
CA THR A 38 -3.63 14.85 -2.13
C THR A 38 -2.57 15.25 -1.10
N LEU A 39 -2.61 14.64 0.09
CA LEU A 39 -1.61 14.85 1.14
C LEU A 39 -0.21 14.38 0.71
N ALA A 40 -0.12 13.21 0.07
CA ALA A 40 1.14 12.70 -0.44
C ALA A 40 1.73 13.62 -1.53
N ASN A 41 0.89 14.18 -2.40
CA ASN A 41 1.31 15.14 -3.42
C ASN A 41 1.78 16.47 -2.80
N LYS A 42 1.05 16.99 -1.80
CA LYS A 42 1.43 18.21 -1.07
C LYS A 42 2.80 18.06 -0.40
N ALA A 43 3.10 16.86 0.11
CA ALA A 43 4.39 16.50 0.67
C ALA A 43 5.46 16.12 -0.38
N LYS A 44 5.16 16.26 -1.69
CA LYS A 44 6.05 15.92 -2.82
C LYS A 44 6.59 14.48 -2.77
N LYS A 45 5.78 13.54 -2.27
CA LYS A 45 6.15 12.12 -2.15
C LYS A 45 5.90 11.30 -3.42
N ILE A 46 5.10 11.81 -4.35
CA ILE A 46 4.66 11.08 -5.55
C ILE A 46 5.63 11.35 -6.70
N THR A 47 6.10 10.29 -7.32
CA THR A 47 6.90 10.31 -8.56
C THR A 47 6.26 9.40 -9.59
N VAL A 48 6.13 9.87 -10.82
CA VAL A 48 5.63 9.07 -11.94
C VAL A 48 6.82 8.57 -12.75
N ASP A 49 7.03 7.26 -12.76
CA ASP A 49 8.13 6.64 -13.50
C ASP A 49 7.80 5.19 -13.85
N ASP A 50 8.18 4.77 -15.06
CA ASP A 50 7.94 3.41 -15.52
C ASP A 50 9.17 2.56 -15.20
N VAL A 51 9.05 1.71 -14.18
CA VAL A 51 10.11 0.82 -13.73
C VAL A 51 10.09 -0.45 -14.57
N LYS A 52 11.14 -0.67 -15.38
CA LYS A 52 11.38 -1.93 -16.10
C LYS A 52 12.58 -2.65 -15.48
N THR A 53 12.50 -3.97 -15.40
CA THR A 53 13.58 -4.81 -14.84
C THR A 53 13.63 -6.14 -15.57
N THR A 54 14.81 -6.76 -15.59
CA THR A 54 15.02 -8.14 -16.05
C THR A 54 14.69 -9.19 -14.97
N GLY A 55 14.27 -8.74 -13.77
CA GLY A 55 13.97 -9.61 -12.63
C GLY A 55 15.08 -9.65 -11.58
N LYS A 56 16.14 -8.84 -11.73
CA LYS A 56 17.25 -8.75 -10.79
C LYS A 56 16.98 -7.69 -9.73
N THR A 57 17.05 -8.08 -8.47
CA THR A 57 16.89 -7.19 -7.30
C THR A 57 17.93 -6.06 -7.29
N ALA A 58 19.14 -6.32 -7.78
CA ALA A 58 20.22 -5.34 -7.87
C ALA A 58 19.86 -4.13 -8.76
N GLU A 59 19.05 -4.32 -9.81
CA GLU A 59 18.61 -3.22 -10.68
C GLU A 59 17.70 -2.27 -9.91
N ILE A 60 16.73 -2.83 -9.18
CA ILE A 60 15.81 -2.05 -8.35
C ILE A 60 16.55 -1.38 -7.19
N ALA A 61 17.49 -2.08 -6.56
CA ALA A 61 18.32 -1.51 -5.49
C ALA A 61 19.14 -0.31 -5.98
N LYS A 62 19.78 -0.42 -7.16
CA LYS A 62 20.51 0.69 -7.80
C LYS A 62 19.57 1.85 -8.15
N TYR A 63 18.39 1.56 -8.69
CA TYR A 63 17.38 2.57 -9.00
C TYR A 63 16.91 3.32 -7.74
N LEU A 64 16.65 2.61 -6.65
CA LEU A 64 16.29 3.22 -5.36
C LEU A 64 17.43 4.06 -4.78
N ALA A 65 18.68 3.59 -4.89
CA ALA A 65 19.86 4.33 -4.46
C ALA A 65 20.05 5.63 -5.27
N GLY A 66 19.87 5.58 -6.59
CA GLY A 66 19.93 6.75 -7.46
C GLY A 66 18.91 7.83 -7.10
N LYS A 67 17.73 7.44 -6.59
CA LYS A 67 16.69 8.36 -6.10
C LYS A 67 16.82 8.74 -4.62
N LYS A 68 17.88 8.28 -3.92
CA LYS A 68 18.08 8.48 -2.47
C LYS A 68 16.89 7.96 -1.63
N LEU A 69 16.33 6.82 -2.05
CA LEU A 69 15.16 6.19 -1.42
C LEU A 69 15.50 4.91 -0.65
N THR A 70 16.77 4.51 -0.58
CA THR A 70 17.21 3.25 0.04
C THR A 70 16.68 3.04 1.46
N ASP A 71 16.63 4.12 2.25
CA ASP A 71 16.21 4.03 3.65
C ASP A 71 14.73 4.32 3.90
N LYS A 72 14.00 4.70 2.86
CA LYS A 72 12.61 5.13 2.94
C LYS A 72 11.66 4.00 2.60
N ARG A 73 10.45 4.03 3.15
CA ARG A 73 9.38 3.12 2.74
C ARG A 73 8.85 3.54 1.38
N VAL A 74 9.10 2.73 0.36
CA VAL A 74 8.69 3.00 -1.01
C VAL A 74 7.48 2.15 -1.37
N LEU A 75 6.43 2.81 -1.86
CA LEU A 75 5.28 2.15 -2.46
C LEU A 75 5.43 2.21 -3.98
N LEU A 76 5.56 1.05 -4.62
CA LEU A 76 5.56 0.93 -6.07
C LEU A 76 4.18 0.46 -6.54
N VAL A 77 3.48 1.34 -7.27
CA VAL A 77 2.15 1.07 -7.83
C VAL A 77 2.30 0.80 -9.32
N VAL A 78 1.89 -0.40 -9.73
CA VAL A 78 1.91 -0.87 -11.12
C VAL A 78 0.52 -1.39 -11.50
N ASP A 79 0.22 -1.44 -12.79
CA ASP A 79 -1.08 -1.96 -13.22
C ASP A 79 -1.05 -3.50 -13.20
N ASP A 80 0.02 -4.05 -13.77
CA ASP A 80 0.31 -5.47 -13.77
C ASP A 80 1.60 -5.80 -13.02
N LYS A 81 1.51 -6.86 -12.21
CA LYS A 81 2.65 -7.45 -11.52
C LYS A 81 3.26 -8.50 -12.44
N THR A 82 4.22 -8.08 -13.27
CA THR A 82 4.96 -9.05 -14.08
C THR A 82 5.83 -9.94 -13.17
N PRO A 83 6.12 -11.20 -13.55
CA PRO A 83 6.94 -12.11 -12.74
C PRO A 83 8.32 -11.54 -12.41
N GLU A 84 8.89 -10.75 -13.33
CA GLU A 84 10.16 -10.08 -13.18
C GLU A 84 10.09 -9.01 -12.08
N LEU A 85 9.04 -8.18 -12.09
CA LEU A 85 8.84 -7.15 -11.06
C LEU A 85 8.62 -7.77 -9.68
N ILE A 86 7.84 -8.85 -9.59
CA ILE A 86 7.64 -9.55 -8.31
C ILE A 86 8.99 -10.06 -7.78
N ARG A 87 9.77 -10.73 -8.64
CA ARG A 87 11.09 -11.26 -8.27
C ARG A 87 12.08 -10.16 -7.88
N ALA A 88 12.11 -9.06 -8.62
CA ALA A 88 13.05 -7.98 -8.39
C ALA A 88 12.74 -7.16 -7.13
N THR A 89 11.47 -7.12 -6.70
CA THR A 89 11.03 -6.31 -5.55
C THR A 89 10.87 -7.10 -4.26
N GLY A 90 10.59 -8.41 -4.35
CA GLY A 90 10.21 -9.23 -3.19
C GLY A 90 11.24 -9.33 -2.06
N ASN A 91 12.54 -9.17 -2.37
CA ASN A 91 13.61 -9.23 -1.37
C ASN A 91 13.92 -7.87 -0.70
N ILE A 92 13.27 -6.78 -1.11
CA ILE A 92 13.58 -5.43 -0.61
C ILE A 92 12.57 -5.08 0.49
N GLN A 93 12.98 -5.17 1.75
CA GLN A 93 12.09 -5.03 2.92
C GLN A 93 11.32 -3.69 2.96
N LYS A 94 11.94 -2.59 2.55
CA LYS A 94 11.33 -1.24 2.57
C LYS A 94 10.54 -0.91 1.29
N LEU A 95 10.41 -1.86 0.35
CA LEU A 95 9.70 -1.67 -0.90
C LEU A 95 8.44 -2.54 -0.92
N GLN A 96 7.30 -1.93 -1.24
CA GLN A 96 6.04 -2.66 -1.37
C GLN A 96 5.48 -2.53 -2.78
N LEU A 97 5.33 -3.66 -3.47
CA LEU A 97 4.74 -3.73 -4.81
C LEU A 97 3.23 -3.98 -4.74
N ILE A 98 2.44 -3.05 -5.27
CA ILE A 98 0.98 -3.10 -5.28
C ILE A 98 0.43 -2.92 -6.69
N ARG A 99 -0.68 -3.62 -6.99
CA ARG A 99 -1.44 -3.35 -8.20
C ARG A 99 -2.43 -2.21 -7.98
N THR A 100 -2.70 -1.43 -9.02
CA THR A 100 -3.65 -0.31 -8.99
C THR A 100 -4.96 -0.61 -8.24
N PRO A 101 -5.67 -1.73 -8.47
CA PRO A 101 -6.96 -1.99 -7.81
C PRO A 101 -6.86 -2.27 -6.31
N TYR A 102 -5.69 -2.66 -5.82
CA TYR A 102 -5.43 -2.97 -4.40
C TYR A 102 -4.82 -1.78 -3.64
N LEU A 103 -4.82 -0.59 -4.24
CA LEU A 103 -4.34 0.62 -3.59
C LEU A 103 -5.27 0.99 -2.43
N ASN A 104 -4.71 1.00 -1.22
CA ASN A 104 -5.43 1.34 0.01
C ASN A 104 -4.82 2.58 0.69
N VAL A 105 -5.64 3.26 1.48
CA VAL A 105 -5.24 4.43 2.28
C VAL A 105 -4.04 4.12 3.18
N PHE A 106 -4.04 2.94 3.82
CA PHE A 106 -2.93 2.51 4.68
C PHE A 106 -1.59 2.51 3.94
N HIS A 107 -1.56 1.97 2.73
CA HIS A 107 -0.33 1.90 1.95
C HIS A 107 0.18 3.29 1.53
N ILE A 108 -0.73 4.19 1.18
CA ILE A 108 -0.38 5.57 0.80
C ILE A 108 0.19 6.33 2.01
N LEU A 109 -0.46 6.23 3.17
CA LEU A 109 -0.03 6.95 4.37
C LEU A 109 1.24 6.38 5.01
N ASN A 110 1.45 5.06 4.93
CA ASN A 110 2.64 4.41 5.46
C ASN A 110 3.88 4.59 4.54
N ALA A 111 3.70 5.09 3.33
CA ALA A 111 4.78 5.31 2.38
C ALA A 111 5.46 6.68 2.58
N ASP A 112 6.78 6.67 2.52
CA ASP A 112 7.62 7.87 2.50
C ASP A 112 7.78 8.40 1.06
N ALA A 113 7.80 7.49 0.09
CA ALA A 113 7.82 7.81 -1.33
C ALA A 113 6.88 6.86 -2.10
N ILE A 114 6.19 7.39 -3.10
CA ILE A 114 5.24 6.66 -3.94
C ILE A 114 5.72 6.77 -5.38
N ILE A 115 5.98 5.63 -6.01
CA ILE A 115 6.35 5.53 -7.42
C ILE A 115 5.18 4.89 -8.14
N MET A 116 4.59 5.60 -9.11
CA MET A 116 3.50 5.07 -9.91
C MET A 116 3.90 4.98 -11.38
N SER A 117 3.54 3.87 -12.04
CA SER A 117 3.65 3.78 -13.48
C SER A 117 2.66 4.72 -14.17
N LYS A 118 2.96 5.10 -15.42
CA LYS A 118 2.05 5.96 -16.20
C LYS A 118 0.71 5.27 -16.46
N SER A 119 0.74 3.95 -16.65
CA SER A 119 -0.49 3.13 -16.78
C SER A 119 -1.32 3.17 -15.50
N SER A 120 -0.70 2.95 -14.34
CA SER A 120 -1.40 2.99 -13.05
C SER A 120 -2.03 4.35 -12.78
N LEU A 121 -1.37 5.45 -13.13
CA LEU A 121 -1.95 6.79 -12.92
C LEU A 121 -3.28 6.94 -13.68
N LYS A 122 -3.36 6.46 -14.92
CA LYS A 122 -4.59 6.50 -15.72
C LYS A 122 -5.69 5.64 -15.10
N THR A 123 -5.35 4.41 -14.71
CA THR A 123 -6.31 3.49 -14.07
C THR A 123 -6.82 4.05 -12.74
N VAL A 124 -5.94 4.65 -11.92
CA VAL A 124 -6.34 5.32 -10.67
C VAL A 124 -7.28 6.49 -10.95
N ASP A 125 -6.98 7.35 -11.93
CA ASP A 125 -7.82 8.50 -12.27
C ASP A 125 -9.23 8.07 -12.72
N ASN A 126 -9.30 7.07 -13.60
CA ASN A 126 -10.56 6.52 -14.08
C ASN A 126 -11.39 5.93 -12.93
N TRP A 127 -10.76 5.13 -12.07
CA TRP A 127 -11.43 4.49 -10.93
C TRP A 127 -11.93 5.50 -9.89
N LEU A 128 -11.18 6.57 -9.65
CA LEU A 128 -11.53 7.61 -8.68
C LEU A 128 -12.63 8.55 -9.19
N ASN A 129 -12.71 8.73 -10.52
CA ASN A 129 -13.66 9.65 -11.14
C ASN A 129 -14.84 8.96 -11.82
N ASN A 130 -14.97 7.63 -11.71
CA ASN A 130 -16.07 6.85 -12.30
C ASN A 130 -16.24 7.10 -13.81
N LYS A 131 -15.14 7.33 -14.55
CA LYS A 131 -15.18 7.62 -15.99
C LYS A 131 -15.55 6.41 -16.87
N GLU A 132 -15.69 5.22 -16.28
CA GLU A 132 -16.08 3.98 -16.98
C GLU A 132 -17.60 3.73 -16.98
N GLU A 133 -18.38 4.52 -16.24
CA GLU A 133 -19.85 4.39 -16.13
C GLU A 133 -20.60 5.55 -16.83
N ALA A 134 -19.93 6.35 -17.67
CA ALA A 134 -20.49 7.49 -18.40
C ALA A 134 -20.38 7.32 -19.92
#